data_AF-A0A3B8XUY2-F1
#
_entry.id   AF-A0A3B8XUY2-F1
#
_cell.length_a   1.000
_cell.length_b   1.000
_cell.length_c   1.000
_cell.angle_alpha   90.00
_cell.angle_beta   90.00
_cell.angle_gamma   90.00
#
_symmetry.space_group_name_H-M   'P 1'
#
loop_
_entity.id
_entity.type
_entity.pdbx_description
1 polymer ?
#
loop_
_entity_poly.entity_id
_entity_poly.type
_entity_poly.pdbx_seq_one_letter_code
_entity_poly.pdbx_strand_id
1 'polypeptide(L)'
;MAAVKETVETVREAEKYKYGFFTDIESEKAPLGLTEDTVRFISAKKDEPEWLLQWRLDAFRRWLTMTEPTWAKVSYPPIDFQDAYYYAAPKQKVQPKSLDEVDPKLLETYEKLGIPLTEQKMLAGVAVDAVFDSVSVVTTFKEKLAEAGVIFCPMSEAVKNHPELVKKYLGSVVPTSDNFYATLNSAVFSEGSFVYIPEGVRCPMELSTYFRINEKQTGQFERTLIIADKGSYVSYLEGCTAPQRDENQLHAAVVELVALEDAEIKYSTVQNWFPGDEEGKGGVYNFVTKR
;
A
#
# COMPACT_ATOMS: atom_id res chain seq x y z
N MET A 1 -16.75 -22.93 -33.85
CA MET A 1 -16.29 -21.99 -32.80
C MET A 1 -14.76 -22.00 -32.74
N ALA A 2 -14.08 -21.47 -33.76
CA ALA A 2 -12.61 -21.43 -33.83
C ALA A 2 -12.03 -20.26 -33.01
N ALA A 3 -12.78 -19.15 -32.89
CA ALA A 3 -12.38 -17.97 -32.13
C ALA A 3 -12.20 -18.19 -30.61
N VAL A 4 -12.70 -19.30 -30.04
CA VAL A 4 -12.54 -19.58 -28.61
C VAL A 4 -11.22 -20.28 -28.32
N LYS A 5 -10.73 -21.12 -29.23
CA LYS A 5 -9.49 -21.86 -29.05
C LYS A 5 -8.28 -20.96 -29.22
N GLU A 6 -8.30 -20.09 -30.22
CA GLU A 6 -7.23 -19.14 -30.50
C GLU A 6 -7.08 -18.12 -29.37
N THR A 7 -8.19 -17.64 -28.77
CA THR A 7 -8.13 -16.79 -27.57
C THR A 7 -7.63 -17.55 -26.33
N VAL A 8 -8.03 -18.81 -26.14
CA VAL A 8 -7.55 -19.64 -25.02
C VAL A 8 -6.07 -19.99 -25.19
N GLU A 9 -5.61 -20.27 -26.40
CA GLU A 9 -4.20 -20.51 -26.73
C GLU A 9 -3.37 -19.23 -26.65
N THR A 10 -3.91 -18.06 -27.04
CA THR A 10 -3.24 -16.76 -26.85
C THR A 10 -3.14 -16.37 -25.37
N VAL A 11 -4.13 -16.74 -24.55
CA VAL A 11 -4.08 -16.56 -23.08
C VAL A 11 -3.09 -17.53 -22.44
N ARG A 12 -2.97 -18.76 -22.96
CA ARG A 12 -1.92 -19.72 -22.54
C ARG A 12 -0.53 -19.26 -22.99
N GLU A 13 -0.33 -18.81 -24.22
CA GLU A 13 0.98 -18.31 -24.66
C GLU A 13 1.37 -16.98 -23.98
N ALA A 14 0.42 -16.26 -23.36
CA ALA A 14 0.66 -15.11 -22.50
C ALA A 14 1.20 -15.48 -21.09
N GLU A 15 1.46 -16.76 -20.79
CA GLU A 15 1.72 -17.32 -19.45
C GLU A 15 3.01 -16.90 -18.72
N LYS A 16 3.87 -16.04 -19.29
CA LYS A 16 4.95 -15.45 -18.49
C LYS A 16 4.49 -14.15 -17.85
N TYR A 17 4.09 -14.24 -16.59
CA TYR A 17 3.74 -13.07 -15.77
C TYR A 17 4.84 -12.00 -15.86
N LYS A 18 4.54 -10.93 -16.61
CA LYS A 18 5.49 -9.88 -17.01
C LYS A 18 6.19 -9.21 -15.82
N TYR A 19 5.51 -9.14 -14.68
CA TYR A 19 5.98 -8.45 -13.48
C TYR A 19 6.65 -9.39 -12.47
N GLY A 20 6.93 -10.65 -12.83
CA GLY A 20 7.41 -11.69 -11.92
C GLY A 20 8.83 -11.52 -11.37
N PHE A 21 9.58 -10.51 -11.80
CA PHE A 21 10.96 -10.29 -11.38
C PHE A 21 11.05 -9.77 -9.93
N PHE A 22 12.14 -10.09 -9.24
CA PHE A 22 12.47 -9.52 -7.92
C PHE A 22 13.76 -8.69 -8.01
N THR A 23 13.92 -7.78 -7.06
CA THR A 23 15.09 -6.90 -6.96
C THR A 23 15.93 -7.36 -5.77
N ASP A 24 17.20 -7.70 -6.03
CA ASP A 24 18.14 -8.15 -5.00
C ASP A 24 18.71 -6.95 -4.23
N ILE A 25 18.09 -6.63 -3.09
CA ILE A 25 18.45 -5.55 -2.16
C ILE A 25 18.43 -6.13 -0.75
N GLU A 26 19.42 -5.78 0.07
CA GLU A 26 19.48 -6.21 1.47
C GLU A 26 18.42 -5.48 2.29
N SER A 27 17.62 -6.21 3.08
CA SER A 27 16.50 -5.66 3.86
C SER A 27 16.67 -5.86 5.37
N GLU A 28 16.20 -4.91 6.17
CA GLU A 28 15.94 -5.08 7.61
C GLU A 28 14.50 -5.60 7.79
N LYS A 29 14.30 -6.60 8.64
CA LYS A 29 12.99 -7.22 8.90
C LYS A 29 12.65 -7.15 10.39
N ALA A 30 11.35 -7.09 10.71
CA ALA A 30 10.88 -7.38 12.06
C ALA A 30 11.16 -8.85 12.44
N PRO A 31 11.08 -9.21 13.74
CA PRO A 31 11.01 -10.62 14.14
C PRO A 31 9.88 -11.36 13.41
N LEU A 32 10.09 -12.66 13.15
CA LEU A 32 9.08 -13.50 12.51
C LEU A 32 7.85 -13.64 13.44
N GLY A 33 6.66 -13.51 12.85
CA GLY A 33 5.39 -13.69 13.54
C GLY A 33 4.79 -12.41 14.12
N LEU A 34 3.55 -12.54 14.59
CA LEU A 34 2.75 -11.42 15.06
C LEU A 34 2.53 -11.49 16.57
N THR A 35 3.17 -10.54 17.26
CA THR A 35 3.08 -10.35 18.71
C THR A 35 2.92 -8.87 19.06
N GLU A 36 2.65 -8.54 20.33
CA GLU A 36 2.71 -7.14 20.78
C GLU A 36 4.09 -6.52 20.53
N ASP A 37 5.17 -7.29 20.62
CA ASP A 37 6.52 -6.81 20.36
C ASP A 37 6.74 -6.47 18.88
N THR A 38 6.14 -7.24 17.97
CA THR A 38 6.11 -6.91 16.53
C THR A 38 5.41 -5.57 16.29
N VAL A 39 4.27 -5.33 16.94
CA VAL A 39 3.53 -4.06 16.84
C VAL A 39 4.34 -2.89 17.40
N ARG A 40 4.96 -3.07 18.57
CA ARG A 40 5.85 -2.06 19.19
C ARG A 40 7.07 -1.80 18.33
N PHE A 41 7.63 -2.82 17.69
CA PHE A 41 8.75 -2.70 16.77
C PHE A 41 8.39 -1.81 15.58
N ILE A 42 7.25 -2.06 14.92
CA ILE A 42 6.78 -1.25 13.78
C ILE A 42 6.61 0.21 14.21
N SER A 43 5.90 0.43 15.33
CA SER A 43 5.62 1.78 15.83
C SER A 43 6.89 2.55 16.21
N ALA A 44 7.83 1.90 16.91
CA ALA A 44 9.12 2.49 17.26
C ALA A 44 9.98 2.76 16.03
N LYS A 45 9.95 1.88 15.03
CA LYS A 45 10.74 2.03 13.80
C LYS A 45 10.24 3.18 12.93
N LYS A 46 8.93 3.45 12.97
CA LYS A 46 8.30 4.58 12.31
C LYS A 46 8.32 5.86 13.16
N ASP A 47 8.73 5.77 14.43
CA ASP A 47 8.78 6.88 15.38
C ASP A 47 7.40 7.56 15.48
N GLU A 48 6.41 6.74 15.80
CA GLU A 48 5.01 7.11 15.92
C GLU A 48 4.66 7.70 17.29
N PRO A 49 3.63 8.56 17.37
CA PRO A 49 3.12 9.06 18.63
C PRO A 49 2.41 7.96 19.44
N GLU A 50 2.46 8.08 20.78
CA GLU A 50 1.91 7.09 21.72
C GLU A 50 0.44 6.73 21.45
N TRP A 51 -0.37 7.69 21.00
CA TRP A 51 -1.78 7.42 20.71
C TRP A 51 -1.96 6.41 19.57
N LEU A 52 -1.08 6.42 18.58
CA LEU A 52 -1.14 5.49 17.45
C LEU A 52 -0.62 4.11 17.87
N LEU A 53 0.42 4.06 18.71
CA LEU A 53 0.87 2.81 19.32
C LEU A 53 -0.28 2.13 20.10
N GLN A 54 -1.00 2.87 20.94
CA GLN A 54 -2.13 2.29 21.68
C GLN A 54 -3.25 1.84 20.76
N TRP A 55 -3.58 2.62 19.73
CA TRP A 55 -4.56 2.23 18.73
C TRP A 55 -4.19 0.91 18.03
N ARG A 56 -2.91 0.71 17.70
CA ARG A 56 -2.39 -0.54 17.12
C ARG A 56 -2.46 -1.71 18.09
N LEU A 57 -2.06 -1.51 19.35
CA LEU A 57 -2.10 -2.54 20.39
C LEU A 57 -3.54 -2.99 20.69
N ASP A 58 -4.48 -2.05 20.73
CA ASP A 58 -5.89 -2.36 20.93
C ASP A 58 -6.47 -3.12 19.72
N ALA A 59 -6.07 -2.75 18.50
CA ALA A 59 -6.42 -3.51 17.30
C ALA A 59 -5.85 -4.94 17.36
N PHE A 60 -4.59 -5.12 17.74
CA PHE A 60 -3.97 -6.44 17.87
C PHE A 60 -4.69 -7.32 18.91
N ARG A 61 -4.93 -6.78 20.12
CA ARG A 61 -5.64 -7.51 21.18
C ARG A 61 -7.05 -7.89 20.75
N ARG A 62 -7.74 -7.00 20.04
CA ARG A 62 -9.06 -7.28 19.48
C ARG A 62 -8.97 -8.40 18.45
N TRP A 63 -8.04 -8.32 17.52
CA TRP A 63 -7.85 -9.31 16.46
C TRP A 63 -7.68 -10.73 17.02
N LEU A 64 -6.92 -10.90 18.11
CA LEU A 64 -6.76 -12.19 18.80
C LEU A 64 -8.07 -12.82 19.28
N THR A 65 -9.13 -12.02 19.48
CA THR A 65 -10.46 -12.50 19.91
C THR A 65 -11.39 -12.80 18.74
N MET A 66 -10.98 -12.48 17.51
CA MET A 66 -11.80 -12.63 16.31
C MET A 66 -11.58 -13.99 15.66
N THR A 67 -12.58 -14.46 14.94
CA THR A 67 -12.50 -15.67 14.12
C THR A 67 -12.36 -15.27 12.65
N GLU A 68 -11.42 -15.90 11.95
CA GLU A 68 -11.24 -15.69 10.51
C GLU A 68 -12.52 -16.11 9.74
N PRO A 69 -13.03 -15.28 8.81
CA PRO A 69 -14.28 -15.56 8.11
C PRO A 69 -14.16 -16.71 7.10
N THR A 70 -15.12 -17.64 7.12
CA THR A 70 -15.16 -18.80 6.20
C THR A 70 -16.37 -18.79 5.25
N TRP A 71 -17.09 -17.69 5.16
CA TRP A 71 -18.34 -17.59 4.39
C TRP A 71 -18.13 -17.35 2.88
N ALA A 72 -16.93 -16.92 2.48
CA ALA A 72 -16.61 -16.63 1.09
C ALA A 72 -16.50 -17.92 0.25
N LYS A 73 -16.86 -17.86 -1.03
CA LYS A 73 -16.76 -19.00 -1.97
C LYS A 73 -15.35 -19.16 -2.54
N VAL A 74 -14.36 -19.16 -1.65
CA VAL A 74 -12.94 -19.36 -1.99
C VAL A 74 -12.38 -20.43 -1.06
N SER A 75 -11.41 -21.19 -1.57
CA SER A 75 -10.72 -22.24 -0.80
C SER A 75 -9.23 -22.00 -0.89
N TYR A 76 -8.58 -21.84 0.25
CA TYR A 76 -7.14 -21.71 0.38
C TYR A 76 -6.70 -22.37 1.69
N PRO A 77 -5.44 -22.84 1.81
CA PRO A 77 -4.92 -23.36 3.07
C PRO A 77 -5.00 -22.29 4.17
N PRO A 78 -5.22 -22.68 5.45
CA PRO A 78 -5.20 -21.73 6.55
C PRO A 78 -3.91 -20.90 6.54
N ILE A 79 -4.04 -19.60 6.81
CA ILE A 79 -2.90 -18.68 6.84
C ILE A 79 -2.22 -18.81 8.20
N ASP A 80 -0.92 -19.14 8.19
CA ASP A 80 -0.11 -19.07 9.40
C ASP A 80 0.38 -17.63 9.62
N PHE A 81 -0.36 -16.87 10.43
CA PHE A 81 0.00 -15.50 10.80
C PHE A 81 1.28 -15.41 11.64
N GLN A 82 1.85 -16.52 12.11
CA GLN A 82 3.13 -16.54 12.81
C GLN A 82 4.31 -16.84 11.88
N ASP A 83 4.08 -17.32 10.65
CA ASP A 83 5.11 -17.55 9.62
C ASP A 83 5.16 -16.42 8.58
N ALA A 84 5.14 -15.17 9.05
CA ALA A 84 5.22 -14.00 8.20
C ALA A 84 6.02 -12.87 8.85
N TYR A 85 6.68 -12.08 8.02
CA TYR A 85 7.28 -10.80 8.40
C TYR A 85 6.29 -9.66 8.15
N TYR A 86 5.97 -8.91 9.21
CA TYR A 86 5.01 -7.80 9.16
C TYR A 86 5.65 -6.44 8.87
N TYR A 87 6.98 -6.41 8.74
CA TYR A 87 7.75 -5.24 8.37
C TYR A 87 9.02 -5.68 7.65
N ALA A 88 9.28 -5.07 6.50
CA ALA A 88 10.54 -5.17 5.78
C ALA A 88 10.85 -3.84 5.10
N ALA A 89 12.08 -3.37 5.26
CA ALA A 89 12.55 -2.16 4.61
C ALA A 89 13.94 -2.39 4.00
N PRO A 90 14.22 -1.87 2.79
CA PRO A 90 15.57 -1.84 2.24
C PRO A 90 16.56 -1.21 3.22
N LYS A 91 17.71 -1.83 3.42
CA LYS A 91 18.81 -1.24 4.21
C LYS A 91 19.38 -0.06 3.45
N GLN A 92 18.91 1.14 3.77
CA GLN A 92 19.51 2.39 3.34
C GLN A 92 20.11 3.11 4.54
N LYS A 93 21.33 3.63 4.39
CA LYS A 93 22.01 4.39 5.45
C LYS A 93 21.31 5.72 5.75
N VAL A 94 20.57 6.27 4.78
CA VAL A 94 19.85 7.56 4.84
C VAL A 94 18.61 7.44 3.93
N GLN A 95 17.46 8.00 4.35
CA GLN A 95 16.32 8.14 3.45
C GLN A 95 16.67 9.11 2.32
N PRO A 96 16.51 8.72 1.04
CA PRO A 96 16.88 9.56 -0.09
C PRO A 96 16.03 10.84 -0.09
N LYS A 97 16.69 12.00 -0.10
CA LYS A 97 16.01 13.31 -0.14
C LYS A 97 15.60 13.72 -1.54
N SER A 98 16.19 13.07 -2.55
CA SER A 98 15.90 13.30 -3.95
C SER A 98 15.98 11.98 -4.73
N LEU A 99 15.44 11.98 -5.94
CA LEU A 99 15.55 10.86 -6.89
C LEU A 99 17.01 10.47 -7.18
N ASP A 100 17.94 11.42 -7.11
CA ASP A 100 19.35 11.19 -7.40
C ASP A 100 20.06 10.40 -6.27
N GLU A 101 19.46 10.36 -5.08
CA GLU A 101 19.95 9.60 -3.92
C GLU A 101 19.32 8.20 -3.80
N VAL A 102 18.33 7.89 -4.65
CA VAL A 102 17.66 6.59 -4.67
C VAL A 102 18.60 5.53 -5.25
N ASP A 103 18.59 4.32 -4.68
CA ASP A 103 19.36 3.19 -5.20
C ASP A 103 19.02 2.95 -6.69
N PRO A 104 20.01 2.92 -7.60
CA PRO A 104 19.78 2.67 -9.03
C PRO A 104 18.95 1.43 -9.32
N LYS A 105 19.06 0.38 -8.49
CA LYS A 105 18.25 -0.84 -8.63
C LYS A 105 16.76 -0.57 -8.45
N LEU A 106 16.38 0.35 -7.56
CA LEU A 106 14.98 0.75 -7.39
C LEU A 106 14.49 1.54 -8.60
N LEU A 107 15.30 2.45 -9.15
CA LEU A 107 14.94 3.20 -10.36
C LEU A 107 14.72 2.26 -11.56
N GLU A 108 15.65 1.35 -11.82
CA GLU A 108 15.53 0.31 -12.87
C GLU A 108 14.28 -0.55 -12.67
N THR A 109 13.91 -0.81 -11.41
CA THR A 109 12.74 -1.60 -11.07
C THR A 109 11.45 -0.91 -11.50
N TYR A 110 11.32 0.39 -11.23
CA TYR A 110 10.16 1.19 -11.65
C TYR A 110 10.11 1.42 -13.17
N GLU A 111 11.27 1.58 -13.82
CA GLU A 111 11.34 1.61 -15.29
C GLU A 111 10.81 0.31 -15.92
N LYS A 112 11.21 -0.86 -15.39
CA LYS A 112 10.70 -2.17 -15.85
C LYS A 112 9.20 -2.34 -15.63
N LEU A 113 8.63 -1.69 -14.62
CA LEU A 113 7.19 -1.65 -14.37
C LEU A 113 6.44 -0.72 -15.35
N GLY A 114 7.16 0.08 -16.13
CA GLY A 114 6.59 1.09 -17.02
C GLY A 114 6.29 2.42 -16.33
N ILE A 115 6.92 2.69 -15.18
CA ILE A 115 6.76 3.92 -14.40
C ILE A 115 8.12 4.60 -14.25
N PRO A 116 8.70 5.16 -15.32
CA PRO A 116 9.97 5.86 -15.25
C PRO A 116 9.86 7.10 -14.35
N LEU A 117 10.37 7.03 -13.13
CA LEU A 117 10.22 8.07 -12.11
C LEU A 117 10.84 9.42 -12.55
N THR A 118 11.91 9.38 -13.34
CA THR A 118 12.57 10.56 -13.90
C THR A 118 11.70 11.28 -14.92
N GLU A 119 11.02 10.53 -15.80
CA GLU A 119 10.08 11.11 -16.78
C GLU A 119 8.83 11.65 -16.09
N GLN A 120 8.32 10.93 -15.07
CA GLN A 120 7.18 11.39 -14.26
C GLN A 120 7.48 12.71 -13.55
N LYS A 121 8.71 12.95 -13.09
CA LYS A 121 9.12 14.26 -12.54
C LYS A 121 9.03 15.40 -13.57
N MET A 122 9.15 15.08 -14.87
CA MET A 122 9.11 16.06 -15.97
C MET A 122 7.71 16.21 -16.59
N LEU A 123 6.90 15.16 -16.57
CA LEU A 123 5.54 15.18 -17.12
C LEU A 123 4.61 15.97 -16.19
N ALA A 124 4.20 17.15 -16.63
CA ALA A 124 3.21 17.96 -15.93
C ALA A 124 1.83 17.25 -15.98
N GLY A 125 1.39 16.66 -14.87
CA GLY A 125 0.02 16.14 -14.79
C GLY A 125 -0.24 15.05 -13.75
N VAL A 126 0.78 14.37 -13.24
CA VAL A 126 0.62 13.30 -12.23
C VAL A 126 1.68 13.40 -11.14
N ALA A 127 1.26 13.47 -9.88
CA ALA A 127 2.14 13.28 -8.73
C ALA A 127 2.21 11.80 -8.37
N VAL A 128 3.41 11.25 -8.25
CA VAL A 128 3.64 9.82 -7.99
C VAL A 128 4.30 9.64 -6.63
N ASP A 129 3.68 8.83 -5.77
CA ASP A 129 4.32 8.26 -4.58
C ASP A 129 4.68 6.79 -4.85
N ALA A 130 5.96 6.46 -4.74
CA ALA A 130 6.49 5.16 -5.12
C ALA A 130 6.87 4.37 -3.85
N VAL A 131 6.09 3.34 -3.51
CA VAL A 131 6.25 2.55 -2.28
C VAL A 131 6.83 1.17 -2.59
N PHE A 132 7.92 0.84 -1.91
CA PHE A 132 8.64 -0.43 -2.06
C PHE A 132 8.70 -1.14 -0.70
N ASP A 133 8.14 -2.35 -0.64
CA ASP A 133 7.90 -3.09 0.61
C ASP A 133 7.15 -2.22 1.64
N SER A 134 7.78 -1.84 2.76
CA SER A 134 7.15 -1.08 3.85
C SER A 134 7.54 0.41 3.89
N VAL A 135 8.14 0.97 2.84
CA VAL A 135 8.62 2.37 2.81
C VAL A 135 8.34 3.09 1.49
N SER A 136 8.02 4.38 1.57
CA SER A 136 8.03 5.27 0.38
C SER A 136 9.46 5.64 -0.01
N VAL A 137 9.72 5.58 -1.32
CA VAL A 137 11.03 5.85 -1.95
C VAL A 137 11.10 7.28 -2.49
N VAL A 138 10.01 7.79 -3.06
CA VAL A 138 9.92 9.17 -3.58
C VAL A 138 8.46 9.60 -3.72
N THR A 139 8.20 10.89 -3.43
CA THR A 139 6.98 11.58 -3.86
C THR A 139 7.34 12.75 -4.78
N THR A 140 6.77 12.79 -5.99
CA THR A 140 7.01 13.89 -6.96
C THR A 140 6.05 15.07 -6.74
N PHE A 141 6.41 16.26 -7.28
CA PHE A 141 5.59 17.48 -7.28
C PHE A 141 5.10 18.01 -5.91
N LYS A 142 5.79 17.67 -4.80
CA LYS A 142 5.45 18.17 -3.45
C LYS A 142 5.26 19.70 -3.38
N GLU A 143 6.15 20.48 -4.02
CA GLU A 143 6.08 21.95 -4.00
C GLU A 143 4.81 22.50 -4.67
N LYS A 144 4.46 22.00 -5.87
CA LYS A 144 3.25 22.44 -6.59
C LYS A 144 1.96 22.05 -5.87
N LEU A 145 1.93 20.89 -5.22
CA LEU A 145 0.78 20.48 -4.41
C LEU A 145 0.66 21.36 -3.15
N ALA A 146 1.78 21.67 -2.51
CA ALA A 146 1.83 22.56 -1.35
C ALA A 146 1.38 24.00 -1.70
N GLU A 147 1.69 24.51 -2.89
CA GLU A 147 1.17 25.81 -3.38
C GLU A 147 -0.36 25.84 -3.45
N ALA A 148 -1.00 24.71 -3.77
CA ALA A 148 -2.45 24.54 -3.77
C ALA A 148 -3.02 24.15 -2.38
N GLY A 149 -2.17 24.03 -1.36
CA GLY A 149 -2.55 23.55 -0.02
C GLY A 149 -2.85 22.05 0.05
N VAL A 150 -2.64 21.30 -1.05
CA VAL A 150 -2.85 19.86 -1.10
C VAL A 150 -1.74 19.15 -0.33
N ILE A 151 -2.11 18.26 0.58
CA ILE A 151 -1.17 17.38 1.26
C ILE A 151 -1.23 16.04 0.54
N PHE A 152 -0.11 15.61 -0.05
CA PHE A 152 0.07 14.26 -0.58
C PHE A 152 1.42 13.74 -0.12
N CYS A 153 1.39 12.78 0.81
CA CYS A 153 2.60 12.20 1.37
C CYS A 153 2.33 10.78 1.90
N PRO A 154 3.39 10.04 2.23
CA PRO A 154 3.26 8.75 2.90
C PRO A 154 2.56 8.90 4.25
N MET A 155 1.81 7.88 4.66
CA MET A 155 1.10 7.85 5.94
C MET A 155 2.05 8.10 7.12
N SER A 156 3.26 7.55 7.09
CA SER A 156 4.26 7.78 8.13
C SER A 156 4.71 9.25 8.25
N GLU A 157 4.77 9.99 7.15
CA GLU A 157 5.05 11.42 7.12
C GLU A 157 3.85 12.22 7.66
N ALA A 158 2.63 11.85 7.26
CA ALA A 158 1.41 12.50 7.72
C ALA A 158 1.19 12.35 9.23
N VAL A 159 1.50 11.19 9.81
CA VAL A 159 1.41 10.96 11.26
C VAL A 159 2.32 11.93 12.04
N LYS A 160 3.48 12.28 11.49
CA LYS A 160 4.44 13.20 12.14
C LYS A 160 4.11 14.67 11.91
N ASN A 161 3.79 15.02 10.66
CA ASN A 161 3.65 16.42 10.24
C ASN A 161 2.21 16.94 10.37
N HIS A 162 1.22 16.04 10.35
CA HIS A 162 -0.21 16.35 10.41
C HIS A 162 -0.97 15.45 11.41
N PRO A 163 -0.46 15.24 12.64
CA PRO A 163 -1.02 14.26 13.59
C PRO A 163 -2.48 14.51 13.92
N GLU A 164 -2.91 15.77 14.01
CA GLU A 164 -4.30 16.13 14.33
C GLU A 164 -5.27 15.74 13.21
N LEU A 165 -4.88 15.90 11.95
CA LEU A 165 -5.70 15.48 10.80
C LEU A 165 -5.79 13.96 10.72
N VAL A 166 -4.65 13.26 10.84
CA VAL A 166 -4.64 11.80 10.83
C VAL A 166 -5.49 11.26 11.98
N LYS A 167 -5.28 11.75 13.21
CA LYS A 167 -6.03 11.29 14.39
C LYS A 167 -7.53 11.57 14.29
N LYS A 168 -7.95 12.66 13.61
CA LYS A 168 -9.36 12.98 13.41
C LYS A 168 -10.07 11.99 12.49
N TYR A 169 -9.41 11.52 11.43
CA TYR A 169 -10.05 10.76 10.36
C TYR A 169 -9.66 9.28 10.28
N LEU A 170 -8.50 8.89 10.83
CA LEU A 170 -8.05 7.49 10.83
C LEU A 170 -9.05 6.60 11.57
N GLY A 171 -9.58 5.59 10.87
CA GLY A 171 -10.59 4.68 11.40
C GLY A 171 -12.00 5.28 11.51
N SER A 172 -12.25 6.46 10.94
CA SER A 172 -13.59 7.08 10.93
C SER A 172 -14.55 6.38 9.96
N VAL A 173 -14.03 5.78 8.89
CA VAL A 173 -14.82 5.05 7.89
C VAL A 173 -14.62 3.54 8.06
N VAL A 174 -13.38 3.10 8.27
CA VAL A 174 -13.04 1.69 8.51
C VAL A 174 -12.49 1.55 9.93
N PRO A 175 -13.36 1.43 10.94
CA PRO A 175 -12.91 1.32 12.33
C PRO A 175 -12.08 0.04 12.55
N THR A 176 -11.30 0.00 13.63
CA THR A 176 -10.52 -1.20 14.02
C THR A 176 -11.40 -2.43 14.25
N SER A 177 -12.72 -2.27 14.34
CA SER A 177 -13.69 -3.34 14.53
C SER A 177 -14.39 -3.82 13.26
N ASP A 178 -14.08 -3.25 12.09
CA ASP A 178 -14.83 -3.48 10.85
C ASP A 178 -14.90 -4.96 10.43
N ASN A 179 -13.73 -5.59 10.25
CA ASN A 179 -13.62 -7.00 9.88
C ASN A 179 -12.24 -7.56 10.26
N PHE A 180 -12.08 -8.88 10.18
CA PHE A 180 -10.87 -9.59 10.61
C PHE A 180 -9.58 -9.02 9.99
N TYR A 181 -9.54 -8.82 8.67
CA TYR A 181 -8.35 -8.33 7.98
C TYR A 181 -8.16 -6.82 8.13
N ALA A 182 -9.23 -6.04 8.29
CA ALA A 182 -9.12 -4.62 8.63
C ALA A 182 -8.56 -4.41 10.05
N THR A 183 -8.97 -5.23 11.03
CA THR A 183 -8.40 -5.21 12.38
C THR A 183 -6.93 -5.63 12.37
N LEU A 184 -6.57 -6.65 11.59
CA LEU A 184 -5.18 -7.04 11.37
C LEU A 184 -4.36 -5.89 10.77
N ASN A 185 -4.85 -5.28 9.68
CA ASN A 185 -4.23 -4.11 9.06
C ASN A 185 -4.02 -2.98 10.08
N SER A 186 -5.02 -2.66 10.91
CA SER A 186 -4.89 -1.66 11.97
C SER A 186 -3.75 -1.98 12.96
N ALA A 187 -3.47 -3.24 13.25
CA ALA A 187 -2.34 -3.57 14.13
C ALA A 187 -0.98 -3.32 13.46
N VAL A 188 -0.84 -3.64 12.16
CA VAL A 188 0.47 -3.85 11.53
C VAL A 188 0.78 -3.01 10.29
N PHE A 189 -0.14 -2.15 9.83
CA PHE A 189 0.11 -1.35 8.63
C PHE A 189 1.39 -0.53 8.82
N SER A 190 2.27 -0.56 7.83
CA SER A 190 3.60 0.07 7.94
C SER A 190 3.72 1.30 7.06
N GLU A 191 2.91 1.40 6.01
CA GLU A 191 2.87 2.54 5.10
C GLU A 191 1.47 2.65 4.45
N GLY A 192 1.33 3.55 3.50
CA GLY A 192 0.12 3.86 2.75
C GLY A 192 0.15 5.32 2.35
N SER A 193 -0.92 5.82 1.72
CA SER A 193 -0.97 7.20 1.27
C SER A 193 -1.87 8.06 2.15
N PHE A 194 -1.43 9.28 2.45
CA PHE A 194 -2.27 10.30 3.04
C PHE A 194 -2.49 11.42 2.04
N VAL A 195 -3.77 11.72 1.79
CA VAL A 195 -4.19 12.81 0.91
C VAL A 195 -5.16 13.70 1.67
N TYR A 196 -4.90 15.00 1.68
CA TYR A 196 -5.85 16.01 2.15
C TYR A 196 -5.99 17.12 1.11
N ILE A 197 -7.23 17.40 0.71
CA ILE A 197 -7.59 18.49 -0.20
C ILE A 197 -8.35 19.55 0.59
N PRO A 198 -7.84 20.80 0.66
CA PRO A 198 -8.51 21.87 1.39
C PRO A 198 -9.86 22.27 0.79
N GLU A 199 -10.65 23.00 1.59
CA GLU A 199 -11.95 23.54 1.19
C GLU A 199 -11.86 24.36 -0.11
N GLY A 200 -12.75 24.08 -1.06
CA GLY A 200 -12.86 24.74 -2.35
C GLY A 200 -11.73 24.45 -3.33
N VAL A 201 -10.76 23.60 -2.97
CA VAL A 201 -9.60 23.30 -3.83
C VAL A 201 -9.92 22.16 -4.78
N ARG A 202 -9.75 22.41 -6.08
CA ARG A 202 -9.63 21.35 -7.09
C ARG A 202 -8.16 20.99 -7.24
N CYS A 203 -7.80 19.74 -6.93
CA CYS A 203 -6.43 19.25 -7.06
C CYS A 203 -5.89 19.54 -8.48
N PRO A 204 -4.73 20.20 -8.61
CA PRO A 204 -4.24 20.70 -9.91
C PRO A 204 -3.74 19.59 -10.85
N MET A 205 -3.63 18.36 -10.35
CA MET A 205 -3.11 17.20 -11.07
C MET A 205 -3.71 15.91 -10.51
N GLU A 206 -3.54 14.80 -11.21
CA GLU A 206 -3.90 13.49 -10.67
C GLU A 206 -2.85 13.03 -9.67
N LEU A 207 -3.29 12.34 -8.62
CA LEU A 207 -2.43 11.72 -7.63
C LEU A 207 -2.34 10.23 -7.95
N SER A 208 -1.16 9.66 -7.86
CA SER A 208 -0.92 8.25 -8.13
C SER A 208 0.00 7.67 -7.08
N THR A 209 -0.36 6.53 -6.52
CA THR A 209 0.54 5.76 -5.67
C THR A 209 0.75 4.39 -6.27
N TYR A 210 2.00 3.97 -6.32
CA TYR A 210 2.36 2.66 -6.80
C TYR A 210 3.05 1.85 -5.73
N PHE A 211 2.50 0.67 -5.46
CA PHE A 211 3.02 -0.25 -4.47
C PHE A 211 3.64 -1.49 -5.12
N ARG A 212 4.83 -1.85 -4.65
CA ARG A 212 5.53 -3.08 -5.03
C ARG A 212 5.95 -3.88 -3.81
N ILE A 213 5.48 -5.12 -3.71
CA ILE A 213 6.02 -6.12 -2.79
C ILE A 213 7.30 -6.70 -3.42
N ASN A 214 8.38 -6.91 -2.67
CA ASN A 214 9.60 -7.49 -3.21
C ASN A 214 10.18 -8.60 -2.32
N GLU A 215 10.13 -8.37 -1.01
CA GLU A 215 10.72 -9.25 -0.02
C GLU A 215 9.94 -10.58 0.13
N LYS A 216 10.63 -11.67 0.50
CA LYS A 216 10.00 -12.99 0.67
C LYS A 216 9.30 -13.10 2.03
N GLN A 217 8.19 -13.85 2.05
CA GLN A 217 7.39 -14.14 3.26
C GLN A 217 6.92 -12.87 3.99
N THR A 218 6.69 -11.78 3.27
CA THR A 218 6.14 -10.54 3.81
C THR A 218 4.65 -10.45 3.49
N GLY A 219 3.89 -9.89 4.43
CA GLY A 219 2.56 -9.39 4.16
C GLY A 219 2.61 -7.92 3.79
N GLN A 220 1.82 -7.50 2.79
CA GLN A 220 1.61 -6.10 2.48
C GLN A 220 0.39 -5.57 3.21
N PHE A 221 0.64 -4.71 4.19
CA PHE A 221 -0.38 -4.03 4.96
C PHE A 221 -0.21 -2.53 4.77
N GLU A 222 -0.98 -2.00 3.83
CA GLU A 222 -1.02 -0.56 3.56
C GLU A 222 -2.33 0.06 4.03
N ARG A 223 -2.27 1.33 4.42
CA ARG A 223 -3.46 2.08 4.81
C ARG A 223 -3.50 3.45 4.15
N THR A 224 -4.42 3.63 3.23
CA THR A 224 -4.63 4.88 2.50
C THR A 224 -5.79 5.66 3.10
N LEU A 225 -5.57 6.95 3.35
CA LEU A 225 -6.57 7.88 3.88
C LEU A 225 -6.63 9.10 2.97
N ILE A 226 -7.77 9.29 2.30
CA ILE A 226 -8.02 10.41 1.40
C ILE A 226 -9.16 11.24 1.96
N ILE A 227 -8.88 12.51 2.24
CA ILE A 227 -9.84 13.47 2.78
C ILE A 227 -10.00 14.60 1.78
N ALA A 228 -11.21 14.75 1.23
CA ALA A 228 -11.61 15.87 0.40
C ALA A 228 -12.52 16.77 1.24
N ASP A 229 -12.03 17.95 1.62
CA ASP A 229 -12.82 18.93 2.37
C ASP A 229 -13.90 19.59 1.49
N LYS A 230 -14.73 20.46 2.07
CA LYS A 230 -15.94 20.96 1.41
C LYS A 230 -15.67 21.56 0.03
N GLY A 231 -16.49 21.20 -0.96
CA GLY A 231 -16.37 21.72 -2.33
C GLY A 231 -15.05 21.38 -3.04
N SER A 232 -14.26 20.43 -2.50
CA SER A 232 -12.95 20.08 -3.05
C SER A 232 -13.02 18.90 -4.03
N TYR A 233 -11.98 18.71 -4.84
CA TYR A 233 -11.90 17.62 -5.81
C TYR A 233 -10.52 16.99 -5.87
N VAL A 234 -10.48 15.65 -5.99
CA VAL A 234 -9.25 14.90 -6.30
C VAL A 234 -9.52 13.70 -7.21
N SER A 235 -8.56 13.43 -8.12
CA SER A 235 -8.45 12.18 -8.87
C SER A 235 -7.25 11.41 -8.33
N TYR A 236 -7.49 10.23 -7.77
CA TYR A 236 -6.47 9.37 -7.17
C TYR A 236 -6.44 7.99 -7.85
N LEU A 237 -5.25 7.55 -8.23
CA LEU A 237 -4.98 6.25 -8.84
C LEU A 237 -4.09 5.42 -7.92
N GLU A 238 -4.51 4.19 -7.62
CA GLU A 238 -3.70 3.20 -6.92
C GLU A 238 -3.27 2.09 -7.87
N GLY A 239 -1.98 1.80 -7.93
CA GLY A 239 -1.43 0.67 -8.68
C GLY A 239 -0.69 -0.31 -7.77
N CYS A 240 -0.97 -1.61 -7.88
CA CYS A 240 -0.24 -2.65 -7.13
C CYS A 240 0.26 -3.75 -8.07
N THR A 241 1.53 -4.13 -7.92
CA THR A 241 2.13 -5.32 -8.56
C THR A 241 2.94 -6.16 -7.58
N ALA A 242 3.04 -7.46 -7.84
CA ALA A 242 3.84 -8.39 -7.05
C ALA A 242 4.87 -9.12 -7.94
N PRO A 243 5.95 -9.68 -7.37
CA PRO A 243 6.84 -10.61 -8.03
C PRO A 243 6.24 -12.02 -8.06
N GLN A 244 6.78 -12.87 -8.93
CA GLN A 244 6.45 -14.29 -8.97
C GLN A 244 7.24 -14.99 -7.86
N ARG A 245 6.52 -15.65 -6.96
CA ARG A 245 7.07 -16.39 -5.83
C ARG A 245 6.29 -17.70 -5.67
N ASP A 246 6.98 -18.68 -5.11
CA ASP A 246 6.44 -20.00 -4.81
C ASP A 246 5.59 -19.96 -3.53
N GLU A 247 5.89 -19.04 -2.62
CA GLU A 247 5.13 -18.81 -1.39
C GLU A 247 3.94 -17.86 -1.64
N ASN A 248 2.81 -18.14 -0.99
CA ASN A 248 1.66 -17.23 -1.00
C ASN A 248 2.01 -15.94 -0.26
N GLN A 249 1.66 -14.80 -0.85
CA GLN A 249 1.80 -13.49 -0.24
C GLN A 249 0.43 -12.99 0.24
N LEU A 250 0.41 -12.34 1.40
CA LEU A 250 -0.80 -11.76 1.96
C LEU A 250 -0.85 -10.26 1.65
N HIS A 251 -1.91 -9.81 0.99
CA HIS A 251 -2.19 -8.39 0.77
C HIS A 251 -3.50 -8.02 1.45
N ALA A 252 -3.43 -7.18 2.49
CA ALA A 252 -4.57 -6.72 3.25
C ALA A 252 -4.51 -5.20 3.42
N ALA A 253 -4.86 -4.47 2.36
CA ALA A 253 -4.95 -3.01 2.37
C ALA A 253 -6.26 -2.50 2.98
N VAL A 254 -6.19 -1.32 3.60
CA VAL A 254 -7.36 -0.54 3.99
C VAL A 254 -7.33 0.81 3.29
N VAL A 255 -8.44 1.21 2.67
CA VAL A 255 -8.63 2.52 2.06
C VAL A 255 -9.84 3.19 2.68
N GLU A 256 -9.63 4.41 3.20
CA GLU A 256 -10.66 5.27 3.76
C GLU A 256 -10.80 6.53 2.90
N LEU A 257 -11.96 6.72 2.28
CA LEU A 257 -12.30 7.90 1.49
C LEU A 257 -13.31 8.78 2.26
N VAL A 258 -12.90 10.00 2.61
CA VAL A 258 -13.73 10.96 3.34
C VAL A 258 -14.02 12.15 2.42
N ALA A 259 -15.20 12.15 1.79
CA ALA A 259 -15.70 13.31 1.04
C ALA A 259 -16.64 14.13 1.94
N LEU A 260 -16.29 15.39 2.20
CA LEU A 260 -17.15 16.33 2.91
C LEU A 260 -18.17 16.98 1.96
N GLU A 261 -18.94 17.94 2.46
CA GLU A 261 -20.04 18.61 1.74
C GLU A 261 -19.60 19.12 0.36
N ASP A 262 -20.31 18.73 -0.70
CA ASP A 262 -20.01 19.09 -2.10
C ASP A 262 -18.60 18.70 -2.60
N ALA A 263 -17.90 17.81 -1.89
CA ALA A 263 -16.60 17.29 -2.32
C ALA A 263 -16.74 16.09 -3.27
N GLU A 264 -15.77 15.90 -4.15
CA GLU A 264 -15.73 14.78 -5.10
C GLU A 264 -14.37 14.07 -5.06
N ILE A 265 -14.41 12.75 -4.85
CA ILE A 265 -13.22 11.88 -4.93
C ILE A 265 -13.42 10.92 -6.10
N LYS A 266 -12.58 11.05 -7.13
CA LYS A 266 -12.44 10.04 -8.18
C LYS A 266 -11.33 9.08 -7.80
N TYR A 267 -11.71 7.92 -7.27
CA TYR A 267 -10.77 6.87 -6.89
C TYR A 267 -10.72 5.74 -7.94
N SER A 268 -9.52 5.41 -8.41
CA SER A 268 -9.27 4.35 -9.39
C SER A 268 -8.24 3.37 -8.86
N THR A 269 -8.41 2.07 -9.11
CA THR A 269 -7.44 1.03 -8.73
C THR A 269 -7.14 0.12 -9.91
N VAL A 270 -5.86 -0.18 -10.14
CA VAL A 270 -5.39 -1.21 -11.06
C VAL A 270 -4.51 -2.20 -10.30
N GLN A 271 -5.00 -3.44 -10.14
CA GLN A 271 -4.27 -4.51 -9.44
C GLN A 271 -3.91 -5.64 -10.41
N ASN A 272 -2.61 -5.89 -10.56
CA ASN A 272 -2.08 -6.94 -11.43
C ASN A 272 -1.27 -7.94 -10.58
N TRP A 273 -1.96 -8.82 -9.87
CA TRP A 273 -1.35 -9.82 -9.00
C TRP A 273 -0.88 -11.06 -9.77
N PHE A 274 0.19 -11.68 -9.30
CA PHE A 274 0.57 -13.02 -9.74
C PHE A 274 -0.51 -14.02 -9.22
N PRO A 275 -1.16 -14.80 -10.10
CA PRO A 275 -2.26 -15.68 -9.69
C PRO A 275 -1.80 -17.02 -9.09
N GLY A 276 -0.49 -17.29 -9.07
CA GLY A 276 0.06 -18.62 -8.86
C GLY A 276 0.48 -19.26 -10.19
N ASP A 277 1.24 -20.35 -10.12
CA ASP A 277 1.60 -21.14 -11.30
C ASP A 277 0.46 -22.08 -11.74
N GLU A 278 0.70 -22.88 -12.79
CA GLU A 278 -0.28 -23.84 -13.33
C GLU A 278 -0.75 -24.89 -12.31
N GLU A 279 0.05 -25.16 -11.27
CA GLU A 279 -0.27 -26.09 -10.19
C GLU A 279 -0.98 -25.39 -9.00
N GLY A 280 -1.20 -24.07 -9.11
CA GLY A 280 -1.79 -23.25 -8.05
C GLY A 280 -0.82 -22.93 -6.91
N LYS A 281 0.50 -23.04 -7.17
CA LYS A 281 1.53 -22.71 -6.20
C LYS A 281 1.84 -21.21 -6.24
N GLY A 282 1.95 -20.62 -5.06
CA GLY A 282 2.18 -19.19 -4.88
C GLY A 282 0.96 -18.33 -5.23
N GLY A 283 1.22 -17.05 -5.48
CA GLY A 283 0.18 -16.06 -5.75
C GLY A 283 -0.11 -15.16 -4.57
N VAL A 284 -1.13 -14.30 -4.71
CA VAL A 284 -1.46 -13.28 -3.70
C VAL A 284 -2.88 -13.48 -3.18
N TYR A 285 -3.01 -13.61 -1.86
CA TYR A 285 -4.29 -13.55 -1.18
C TYR A 285 -4.65 -12.10 -0.87
N ASN A 286 -5.70 -11.61 -1.54
CA ASN A 286 -6.07 -10.21 -1.57
C ASN A 286 -7.34 -9.95 -0.73
N PHE A 287 -7.16 -9.49 0.51
CA PHE A 287 -8.23 -9.22 1.49
C PHE A 287 -8.37 -7.73 1.81
N VAL A 288 -8.65 -6.93 0.79
CA VAL A 288 -8.72 -5.47 0.92
C VAL A 288 -10.07 -4.98 1.43
N THR A 289 -10.05 -3.91 2.22
CA THR A 289 -11.24 -3.15 2.62
C THR A 289 -11.13 -1.75 2.06
N LYS A 290 -12.04 -1.35 1.18
CA LYS A 290 -12.07 -0.01 0.58
C LYS A 290 -13.46 0.59 0.78
N ARG A 291 -13.56 1.73 1.47
CA ARG A 291 -14.82 2.37 1.82
C ARG A 291 -14.75 3.88 1.64
#